data_AF-A0A671LEI3-F1
#
_entry.id   AF-A0A671LEI3-F1
#
_cell.length_a   1.000
_cell.length_b   1.000
_cell.length_c   1.000
_cell.angle_alpha   90.00
_cell.angle_beta   90.00
_cell.angle_gamma   90.00
#
_symmetry.space_group_name_H-M   'P 1'
#
loop_
_entity.id
_entity.type
_entity.pdbx_description
1 polymer ?
#
loop_
_entity_poly.entity_id
_entity_poly.type
_entity_poly.pdbx_seq_one_letter_code
_entity_poly.pdbx_strand_id
1 'polypeptide(L)'
;NATGTFTQFHKNERSACTSVNPAPSSDPDVVVSCSATGKPAPTIFWKSAEKELNNFRSSNFTTLNKDSSTTITSNLTLPLSQFHGKYVECVAQSDGIEKSVQIFSVQIFVPDENNKGKRFSMDIVLIIMTVVVLVIIAICLHTRLKSKQQNPSIRLDEIG
;
A
#
# COMPACT_ATOMS: atom_id res chain seq x y z
N ASN A 1 8.15 11.13 39.33
CA ASN A 1 8.45 11.38 37.90
C ASN A 1 8.75 10.06 37.20
N ALA A 2 7.74 9.46 36.55
CA ALA A 2 7.93 8.29 35.69
C ALA A 2 8.41 8.76 34.31
N THR A 3 9.72 8.71 34.11
CA THR A 3 10.38 8.97 32.83
C THR A 3 10.09 7.79 31.91
N GLY A 4 9.08 7.94 31.05
CA GLY A 4 8.71 6.92 30.06
C GLY A 4 9.50 7.15 28.79
N THR A 5 10.61 6.44 28.62
CA THR A 5 11.33 6.39 27.35
C THR A 5 10.58 5.41 26.44
N PHE A 6 9.84 5.92 25.46
CA PHE A 6 9.10 5.10 24.50
C PHE A 6 10.05 4.67 23.38
N THR A 7 10.51 3.43 23.43
CA THR A 7 11.37 2.86 22.39
C THR A 7 10.51 2.48 21.18
N GLN A 8 10.77 3.17 20.07
CA GLN A 8 10.25 2.92 18.73
C GLN A 8 10.54 1.47 18.29
N PHE A 9 9.55 0.77 17.74
CA PHE A 9 9.75 -0.56 17.18
C PHE A 9 10.50 -0.50 15.86
N HIS A 10 11.72 -1.04 15.86
CA HIS A 10 12.40 -1.50 14.66
C HIS A 10 11.63 -2.70 14.09
N LYS A 11 11.17 -2.54 12.85
CA LYS A 11 10.60 -3.62 12.04
C LYS A 11 11.71 -4.62 11.74
N ASN A 12 11.49 -5.89 12.07
CA ASN A 12 12.36 -6.99 11.64
C ASN A 12 12.12 -7.27 10.15
N GLU A 13 12.68 -6.43 9.28
CA GLU A 13 12.70 -6.69 7.84
C GLU A 13 13.70 -7.82 7.53
N ARG A 14 13.33 -9.07 7.81
CA ARG A 14 13.84 -10.18 7.00
C ARG A 14 13.01 -10.25 5.73
N SER A 15 13.26 -9.28 4.86
CA SER A 15 12.87 -9.35 3.46
C SER A 15 13.79 -10.37 2.78
N ALA A 16 13.38 -11.63 2.79
CA ALA A 16 13.94 -12.64 1.90
C ALA A 16 12.95 -12.81 0.75
N CYS A 17 13.27 -12.24 -0.40
CA CYS A 17 12.50 -12.46 -1.63
C CYS A 17 12.72 -13.91 -2.10
N THR A 18 11.92 -14.84 -1.57
CA THR A 18 11.72 -16.15 -2.17
C THR A 18 10.36 -16.14 -2.83
N SER A 19 10.35 -16.18 -4.18
CA SER A 19 9.14 -16.32 -4.98
C SER A 19 8.50 -17.69 -4.72
N VAL A 20 7.63 -17.75 -3.72
CA VAL A 20 6.63 -18.80 -3.58
C VAL A 20 5.31 -18.17 -3.99
N ASN A 21 4.63 -18.78 -4.97
CA ASN A 21 3.26 -18.43 -5.33
C ASN A 21 2.43 -18.31 -4.04
N PRO A 22 1.85 -17.15 -3.70
CA PRO A 22 1.00 -17.04 -2.54
C PRO A 22 -0.25 -17.86 -2.81
N ALA A 23 -0.47 -18.91 -2.01
CA ALA A 23 -1.81 -19.44 -1.86
C ALA A 23 -2.71 -18.30 -1.34
N PRO A 24 -3.90 -18.06 -1.91
CA PRO A 24 -4.77 -16.94 -1.54
C PRO A 24 -5.43 -17.08 -0.16
N SER A 25 -4.83 -17.82 0.77
CA SER A 25 -5.44 -18.27 2.02
C SER A 25 -4.69 -17.92 3.31
N SER A 26 -3.51 -17.28 3.26
CA SER A 26 -2.82 -16.87 4.49
C SER A 26 -3.06 -15.39 4.79
N ASP A 27 -3.98 -15.11 5.72
CA ASP A 27 -4.07 -13.80 6.37
C ASP A 27 -2.80 -13.61 7.23
N PRO A 28 -1.93 -12.64 6.90
CA PRO A 28 -0.67 -12.51 7.60
C PRO A 28 -0.87 -11.93 9.00
N ASP A 29 -0.21 -12.52 9.99
CA ASP A 29 -0.18 -12.02 11.35
C ASP A 29 0.84 -10.88 11.50
N VAL A 30 0.44 -9.81 12.17
CA VAL A 30 1.28 -8.67 12.54
C VAL A 30 1.50 -8.69 14.04
N VAL A 31 2.75 -8.56 14.49
CA VAL A 31 3.08 -8.42 15.91
C VAL A 31 3.30 -6.95 16.22
N VAL A 32 2.45 -6.39 17.06
CA VAL A 32 2.71 -5.09 17.70
C VAL A 32 3.32 -5.35 19.07
N SER A 33 4.11 -4.41 19.54
CA SER A 33 4.75 -4.53 20.85
C SER A 33 4.70 -3.18 21.54
N CYS A 34 4.83 -3.20 22.87
CA CYS A 34 4.77 -2.04 23.73
C CYS A 34 5.63 -2.28 24.94
N SER A 35 6.44 -1.28 25.32
CA SER A 35 7.35 -1.37 26.46
C SER A 35 7.11 -0.21 27.41
N ALA A 36 7.03 -0.50 28.71
CA ALA A 36 6.82 0.48 29.76
C ALA A 36 7.77 0.21 30.93
N THR A 37 8.42 1.27 31.41
CA THR A 37 9.35 1.21 32.55
C THR A 37 8.81 2.05 33.70
N GLY A 38 8.81 1.50 34.92
CA GLY A 38 8.25 2.20 36.08
C GLY A 38 8.74 1.67 37.43
N LYS A 39 8.55 2.51 38.45
CA LYS A 39 8.64 2.21 39.88
C LYS A 39 7.43 2.87 40.56
N PRO A 40 6.45 2.11 41.07
CA PRO A 40 6.31 0.65 41.08
C PRO A 40 6.21 0.02 39.67
N ALA A 41 6.33 -1.31 39.59
CA ALA A 41 6.26 -2.02 38.31
C ALA A 41 4.96 -1.68 37.56
N PRO A 42 5.05 -1.29 36.27
CA PRO A 42 3.86 -0.96 35.49
C PRO A 42 3.09 -2.23 35.13
N THR A 43 1.81 -2.09 34.77
CA THR A 43 0.99 -3.13 34.14
C THR A 43 0.62 -2.68 32.74
N ILE A 44 0.69 -3.58 31.75
CA ILE A 44 0.30 -3.28 30.37
C ILE A 44 -0.99 -4.00 30.02
N PHE A 45 -1.92 -3.29 29.40
CA PHE A 45 -3.10 -3.87 28.77
C PHE A 45 -3.34 -3.20 27.41
N TRP A 46 -4.07 -3.90 26.55
CA TRP A 46 -4.35 -3.47 25.19
C TRP A 46 -5.83 -3.11 25.05
N LYS A 47 -6.10 -2.01 24.35
CA LYS A 47 -7.46 -1.55 24.01
C LYS A 47 -7.57 -1.36 22.50
N SER A 48 -8.78 -1.44 21.97
CA SER A 48 -9.11 -1.06 20.61
C SER A 48 -10.54 -0.52 20.61
N ALA A 49 -10.77 0.60 19.93
CA ALA A 49 -12.12 1.16 19.79
C ALA A 49 -13.00 0.33 18.85
N GLU A 50 -12.38 -0.53 18.04
CA GLU A 50 -13.01 -1.17 16.88
C GLU A 50 -13.25 -2.66 17.11
N LYS A 51 -12.49 -3.29 18.03
CA LYS A 51 -12.58 -4.73 18.28
C LYS A 51 -12.13 -5.13 19.68
N GLU A 52 -12.86 -6.06 20.28
CA GLU A 52 -12.42 -6.76 21.49
C GLU A 52 -11.12 -7.52 21.24
N LEU A 53 -10.15 -7.41 22.16
CA LEU A 53 -8.81 -7.92 21.94
C LEU A 53 -8.49 -9.24 22.67
N ASN A 54 -9.46 -9.73 23.45
CA ASN A 54 -9.29 -10.89 24.35
C ASN A 54 -9.03 -12.20 23.63
N ASN A 55 -9.45 -12.30 22.36
CA ASN A 55 -9.28 -13.49 21.53
C ASN A 55 -7.95 -13.51 20.76
N PHE A 56 -7.12 -12.47 20.88
CA PHE A 56 -5.85 -12.40 20.19
C PHE A 56 -4.71 -12.83 21.11
N ARG A 57 -3.69 -13.44 20.49
CA ARG A 57 -2.52 -13.91 21.22
C ARG A 57 -1.73 -12.71 21.71
N SER A 58 -1.53 -12.63 23.01
CA SER A 58 -0.62 -11.69 23.64
C SER A 58 0.43 -12.43 24.47
N SER A 59 1.60 -11.81 24.62
CA SER A 59 2.64 -12.26 25.54
C SER A 59 3.22 -11.07 26.27
N ASN A 60 3.72 -11.29 27.47
CA ASN A 60 4.43 -10.27 28.23
C ASN A 60 5.72 -10.86 28.82
N PHE A 61 6.73 -10.01 28.94
CA PHE A 61 7.94 -10.34 29.67
C PHE A 61 8.38 -9.13 30.50
N THR A 62 9.03 -9.44 31.62
CA THR A 62 9.44 -8.46 32.61
C THR A 62 10.95 -8.49 32.77
N THR A 63 11.56 -7.32 32.76
CA THR A 63 13.00 -7.13 32.98
C THR A 63 13.19 -6.20 34.18
N LEU A 64 13.96 -6.65 35.16
CA LEU A 64 14.41 -5.81 36.26
C LEU A 64 15.67 -5.05 35.83
N ASN A 65 15.64 -3.72 35.92
CA ASN A 65 16.77 -2.88 35.55
C ASN A 65 17.72 -2.66 36.74
N LYS A 66 18.97 -2.29 36.44
CA LYS A 66 20.01 -2.00 37.44
C LYS A 66 19.63 -0.88 38.41
N ASP A 67 18.82 0.07 37.94
CA ASP A 67 18.34 1.18 38.74
C ASP A 67 17.16 0.78 39.66
N SER A 68 16.80 -0.51 39.75
CA SER A 68 15.62 -1.02 40.46
C SER A 68 14.28 -0.62 39.83
N SER A 69 14.26 -0.13 38.58
CA SER A 69 13.00 0.01 37.83
C SER A 69 12.63 -1.32 37.19
N THR A 70 11.34 -1.49 36.93
CA THR A 70 10.84 -2.66 36.21
C THR A 70 10.37 -2.23 34.83
N THR A 71 10.88 -2.89 33.79
CA THR A 71 10.38 -2.76 32.42
C THR A 71 9.49 -3.95 32.10
N ILE A 72 8.25 -3.70 31.70
CA ILE A 72 7.37 -4.70 31.09
C ILE A 72 7.32 -4.44 29.59
N THR A 73 7.47 -5.50 28.80
CA THR A 73 7.19 -5.47 27.38
C THR A 73 6.07 -6.43 27.07
N SER A 74 5.03 -5.96 26.40
CA SER A 74 3.92 -6.77 25.91
C SER A 74 3.93 -6.81 24.39
N ASN A 75 3.69 -7.99 23.82
CA ASN A 75 3.53 -8.21 22.41
C ASN A 75 2.11 -8.71 22.15
N LEU A 76 1.51 -8.26 21.06
CA LEU A 76 0.17 -8.62 20.65
C LEU A 76 0.20 -8.99 19.17
N THR A 77 -0.30 -10.17 18.85
CA THR A 77 -0.37 -10.71 17.48
C THR A 77 -1.77 -10.49 16.93
N LEU A 78 -1.87 -9.78 15.81
CA LEU A 78 -3.12 -9.40 15.18
C LEU A 78 -3.15 -9.85 13.72
N PRO A 79 -4.24 -10.48 13.27
CA PRO A 79 -4.45 -10.78 11.86
C PRO A 79 -4.65 -9.49 11.08
N LEU A 80 -3.87 -9.31 10.01
CA LEU A 80 -3.89 -8.08 9.23
C LEU A 80 -5.28 -7.79 8.64
N SER A 81 -5.99 -8.80 8.12
CA SER A 81 -7.31 -8.60 7.52
C SER A 81 -8.30 -7.90 8.45
N GLN A 82 -8.17 -8.12 9.77
CA GLN A 82 -9.09 -7.60 10.76
C GLN A 82 -8.69 -6.22 11.27
N PHE A 83 -7.40 -5.88 11.15
CA PHE A 83 -6.79 -4.65 11.68
C PHE A 83 -6.19 -3.74 10.60
N HIS A 84 -6.42 -4.00 9.32
CA HIS A 84 -5.91 -3.15 8.25
C HIS A 84 -6.44 -1.71 8.38
N GLY A 85 -5.54 -0.73 8.55
CA GLY A 85 -5.89 0.68 8.73
C GLY A 85 -6.53 1.03 10.08
N LYS A 86 -6.57 0.08 11.02
CA LYS A 86 -7.06 0.27 12.39
C LYS A 86 -5.95 0.66 13.34
N TYR A 87 -6.30 1.02 14.57
CA TYR A 87 -5.33 1.24 15.63
C TYR A 87 -5.64 0.39 16.87
N VAL A 88 -4.58 0.07 17.60
CA VAL A 88 -4.65 -0.51 18.94
C VAL A 88 -3.97 0.43 19.91
N GLU A 89 -4.53 0.56 21.09
CA GLU A 89 -4.00 1.39 22.15
C GLU A 89 -3.27 0.51 23.16
N CYS A 90 -1.98 0.75 23.35
CA CYS A 90 -1.25 0.19 24.47
C CYS A 90 -1.42 1.13 25.67
N VAL A 91 -1.81 0.58 26.80
CA VAL A 91 -1.96 1.34 28.04
C VAL A 91 -1.06 0.76 29.11
N ALA A 92 -0.23 1.63 29.69
CA ALA A 92 0.64 1.32 30.81
C ALA A 92 0.13 2.03 32.07
N GLN A 93 -0.11 1.26 33.12
CA GLN A 93 -0.56 1.78 34.41
C GLN A 93 0.48 1.50 35.50
N SER A 94 0.87 2.52 36.25
CA SER A 94 1.78 2.39 37.40
C SER A 94 1.39 3.41 38.46
N ASP A 95 1.19 2.96 39.70
CA ASP A 95 0.85 3.83 40.85
C ASP A 95 -0.39 4.72 40.62
N GLY A 96 -1.41 4.16 39.97
CA GLY A 96 -2.63 4.90 39.60
C GLY A 96 -2.46 5.88 38.44
N ILE A 97 -1.26 6.03 37.89
CA ILE A 97 -0.99 6.86 36.70
C ILE A 97 -1.12 5.99 35.45
N GLU A 98 -1.98 6.41 34.53
CA GLU A 98 -2.16 5.78 33.23
C GLU A 98 -1.44 6.59 32.13
N LYS A 99 -0.73 5.91 31.24
CA LYS A 99 -0.20 6.47 29.99
C LYS A 99 -0.59 5.55 28.84
N SER A 100 -1.11 6.11 27.76
CA SER A 100 -1.50 5.34 26.59
C SER A 100 -0.83 5.84 25.30
N VAL A 101 -0.70 4.95 24.33
CA VAL A 101 -0.19 5.23 22.99
C VAL A 101 -0.99 4.45 21.96
N GLN A 102 -1.41 5.14 20.90
CA GLN A 102 -2.05 4.50 19.76
C GLN A 102 -0.99 3.99 18.77
N ILE A 103 -1.11 2.73 18.39
CA ILE A 103 -0.24 2.03 17.46
C ILE A 103 -1.08 1.67 16.24
N PHE A 104 -0.74 2.25 15.09
CA PHE A 104 -1.39 1.93 13.83
C PHE A 104 -0.92 0.57 13.31
N SER A 105 -1.85 -0.34 13.04
CA SER A 105 -1.53 -1.56 12.31
C SER A 105 -1.19 -1.20 10.86
N VAL A 106 -0.09 -1.77 10.40
CA VAL A 106 0.55 -1.50 9.11
C VAL A 106 -0.49 -1.41 7.98
N GLN A 107 -0.48 -0.32 7.23
CA GLN A 107 -1.06 -0.33 5.88
C GLN A 107 -0.12 -1.18 5.02
N ILE A 108 -0.52 -2.39 4.65
CA ILE A 108 0.24 -3.11 3.63
C ILE A 108 -0.11 -2.43 2.32
N PHE A 109 0.86 -1.68 1.79
CA PHE A 109 0.88 -1.40 0.36
C PHE A 109 1.11 -2.74 -0.32
N VAL A 110 0.02 -3.45 -0.63
CA VAL A 110 0.09 -4.54 -1.60
C VAL A 110 0.33 -3.79 -2.92
N PRO A 111 1.52 -3.88 -3.53
CA PRO A 111 1.68 -3.36 -4.87
C PRO A 111 0.61 -4.05 -5.71
N ASP A 112 -0.36 -3.29 -6.18
CA ASP A 112 -1.37 -3.79 -7.11
C ASP A 112 -0.65 -4.11 -8.42
N GLU A 113 -0.18 -5.35 -8.51
CA GLU A 113 0.43 -5.93 -9.71
C GLU A 113 -0.60 -6.15 -10.83
N ASN A 114 -1.81 -5.60 -10.69
CA ASN A 114 -2.80 -5.54 -11.75
C ASN A 114 -3.06 -4.12 -12.28
N ASN A 115 -2.04 -3.25 -12.25
CA ASN A 115 -2.02 -2.07 -13.13
C ASN A 115 -1.61 -2.43 -14.57
N LYS A 116 -2.22 -3.48 -15.14
CA LYS A 116 -2.43 -3.59 -16.60
C LYS A 116 -3.68 -2.82 -17.03
N GLY A 117 -4.23 -1.93 -16.20
CA GLY A 117 -5.51 -1.25 -16.47
C GLY A 117 -5.45 0.08 -17.23
N LYS A 118 -4.26 0.67 -17.50
CA LYS A 118 -4.19 2.02 -18.10
C LYS A 118 -3.35 2.13 -19.39
N ARG A 119 -2.57 1.10 -19.75
CA ARG A 119 -1.82 1.10 -21.02
C ARG A 119 -2.74 0.87 -22.22
N PHE A 120 -3.71 -0.04 -22.10
CA PHE A 120 -4.69 -0.32 -23.16
C PHE A 120 -5.51 0.91 -23.57
N SER A 121 -5.78 1.85 -22.65
CA SER A 121 -6.54 3.06 -22.98
C SER A 121 -5.77 4.03 -23.87
N MET A 122 -4.44 4.10 -23.77
CA MET A 122 -3.62 4.99 -24.62
C MET A 122 -3.33 4.35 -25.98
N ASP A 123 -3.10 3.02 -25.99
CA ASP A 123 -2.87 2.27 -27.22
C ASP A 123 -4.10 2.30 -28.15
N ILE A 124 -5.30 2.17 -27.60
CA ILE A 124 -6.55 2.26 -28.38
C ILE A 124 -6.72 3.65 -29.01
N VAL A 125 -6.42 4.72 -28.28
CA VAL A 125 -6.52 6.10 -28.80
C VAL A 125 -5.50 6.34 -29.94
N LEU A 126 -4.28 5.83 -29.80
CA LEU A 126 -3.25 5.94 -30.84
C LEU A 126 -3.65 5.21 -32.13
N ILE A 127 -4.22 4.01 -32.00
CA ILE A 127 -4.71 3.22 -33.14
C ILE A 127 -5.89 3.92 -33.83
N ILE A 128 -6.82 4.50 -33.08
CA ILE A 128 -7.95 5.25 -33.68
C ILE A 128 -7.43 6.46 -34.48
N MET A 129 -6.48 7.21 -33.91
CA MET A 129 -5.90 8.38 -34.59
C MET A 129 -5.17 8.00 -35.89
N THR A 130 -4.42 6.90 -35.91
CA THR A 130 -3.71 6.46 -37.13
C THR A 130 -4.67 6.04 -38.23
N VAL A 131 -5.74 5.31 -37.89
CA VAL A 131 -6.78 4.91 -38.86
C VAL A 131 -7.48 6.12 -39.47
N VAL A 132 -7.85 7.12 -38.65
CA VAL A 132 -8.50 8.34 -39.15
C VAL A 132 -7.61 9.08 -40.16
N VAL A 133 -6.31 9.20 -39.89
CA VAL A 133 -5.36 9.84 -40.81
C VAL A 133 -5.26 9.07 -42.13
N LEU A 134 -5.21 7.73 -42.10
CA LEU A 134 -5.15 6.91 -43.31
C LEU A 134 -6.41 7.06 -44.17
N VAL A 135 -7.59 7.13 -43.54
CA VAL A 135 -8.86 7.35 -44.25
C VAL A 135 -8.86 8.73 -44.93
N ILE A 136 -8.41 9.78 -44.24
CA ILE A 136 -8.31 11.12 -44.83
C ILE A 136 -7.36 11.11 -46.03
N ILE A 137 -6.18 10.48 -45.91
CA ILE A 137 -5.22 10.36 -47.02
C ILE A 137 -5.85 9.61 -48.19
N ALA A 138 -6.54 8.49 -47.94
CA ALA A 138 -7.23 7.73 -48.98
C ALA A 138 -8.29 8.57 -49.70
N ILE A 139 -9.10 9.34 -48.97
CA ILE A 139 -10.09 10.27 -49.54
C ILE A 139 -9.40 11.37 -50.36
N CYS A 140 -8.32 11.96 -49.86
CA CYS A 140 -7.53 12.95 -50.59
C CYS A 140 -6.94 12.37 -51.87
N LEU A 141 -6.39 11.16 -51.85
CA LEU A 141 -5.86 10.50 -53.04
C LEU A 141 -6.98 10.17 -54.03
N HIS A 142 -8.12 9.66 -53.55
CA HIS A 142 -9.25 9.32 -54.40
C HIS A 142 -9.87 10.55 -55.08
N THR A 143 -9.96 11.67 -54.36
CA THR A 143 -10.44 12.95 -54.91
C THR A 143 -9.44 13.55 -55.91
N ARG A 144 -8.13 13.46 -55.64
CA ARG A 144 -7.08 13.93 -56.58
C ARG A 144 -6.98 13.06 -57.83
N LEU A 145 -7.16 11.75 -57.71
CA LEU A 145 -7.19 10.82 -58.85
C LEU A 145 -8.44 11.05 -59.70
N LYS A 146 -9.60 11.27 -59.06
CA LYS A 146 -10.83 11.64 -59.76
C LYS A 146 -10.72 13.01 -60.43
N SER A 147 -10.07 14.01 -59.82
CA SER A 147 -9.85 15.31 -60.47
C SER A 147 -8.87 15.23 -61.65
N LYS A 148 -7.88 14.32 -61.60
CA LYS A 148 -6.99 14.06 -62.76
C LYS A 148 -7.73 13.39 -63.92
N GLN A 149 -8.75 12.58 -63.65
CA GLN A 149 -9.63 12.02 -64.68
C GLN A 149 -10.57 13.08 -65.30
N GLN A 150 -10.88 14.16 -64.57
CA GLN A 150 -11.75 15.25 -65.07
C GLN A 150 -11.00 16.36 -65.82
N ASN A 151 -9.68 16.27 -66.03
CA ASN A 151 -8.93 17.21 -66.87
C ASN A 151 -8.11 16.53 -67.98
N PRO A 152 -8.77 15.98 -69.03
CA PRO A 152 -8.12 15.67 -70.29
C PRO A 152 -8.31 16.82 -71.31
N SER A 153 -7.19 17.22 -71.93
CA SER A 153 -7.03 17.99 -73.18
C SER A 153 -7.24 19.52 -73.19
N ILE A 154 -6.11 20.28 -73.24
CA ILE A 154 -5.82 21.21 -74.35
C ILE A 154 -4.29 21.24 -74.57
N ARG A 155 -3.82 20.53 -75.61
CA ARG A 155 -2.75 20.99 -76.50
C ARG A 155 -2.80 20.13 -77.76
N LEU A 156 -3.59 20.58 -78.73
CA LEU A 156 -3.39 20.23 -80.13
C LEU A 156 -2.34 21.20 -80.71
N ASP A 157 -1.45 20.59 -81.47
CA ASP A 157 -0.55 21.10 -82.50
C ASP A 157 -0.49 22.61 -82.76
N GLU A 158 0.72 23.16 -82.73
CA GLU A 158 1.10 24.22 -83.66
C GLU A 158 2.40 23.80 -84.35
N ILE A 159 2.25 23.42 -85.62
CA ILE A 159 3.33 23.21 -86.59
C ILE A 159 3.54 24.58 -87.25
N GLY A 160 4.78 25.08 -87.19
CA GLY A 160 5.27 26.24 -87.92
C GLY A 160 6.77 26.18 -88.03
#